data_AF-X1UC76-F1
#
_entry.id   AF-X1UC76-F1
#
_cell.length_a   1.000
_cell.length_b   1.000
_cell.length_c   1.000
_cell.angle_alpha   90.00
_cell.angle_beta   90.00
_cell.angle_gamma   90.00
#
_symmetry.space_group_name_H-M   'P 1'
#
loop_
_entity.id
_entity.type
_entity.pdbx_description
1 polymer ?
#
loop_
_entity_poly.entity_id
_entity_poly.type
_entity_poly.pdbx_seq_one_letter_code
_entity_poly.pdbx_strand_id
1 'polypeptide(L)'
;MSPLKVEEIDFDQGTVTIEHLKARVNLCCPKCGARLGKSHKFCPICGHSVEKAVAQEKGHRLVRTLPIDGDTLKMLADFVRRDKTKGLIFRINRHRAWQIVRDCADRAGLPPLVNPETSRVHNVSPHRLRDAFAVHAVKLDDSGDGLRLLQEHLGHANFNTT
;
A
#
# COMPACT_ATOMS: atom_id res chain seq x y z
N MET A 1 -3.23 4.64 -4.07
CA MET A 1 -3.69 4.44 -2.70
C MET A 1 -5.18 4.21 -2.81
N SER A 2 -5.68 3.02 -2.46
CA SER A 2 -7.13 2.77 -2.45
C SER A 2 -7.73 3.64 -1.34
N PRO A 3 -8.83 4.37 -1.60
CA PRO A 3 -9.43 5.23 -0.60
C PRO A 3 -10.22 4.38 0.40
N LEU A 4 -9.99 4.61 1.70
CA LEU A 4 -10.58 3.83 2.79
C LEU A 4 -12.03 4.24 3.06
N LYS A 5 -12.93 3.27 3.19
CA LYS A 5 -14.33 3.45 3.54
C LYS A 5 -14.60 3.12 5.01
N VAL A 6 -15.66 3.69 5.56
CA VAL A 6 -16.15 3.35 6.91
C VAL A 6 -16.51 1.86 7.00
N GLU A 7 -17.08 1.31 5.92
CA GLU A 7 -17.45 -0.11 5.79
C GLU A 7 -16.27 -1.08 5.89
N GLU A 8 -15.04 -0.59 5.67
CA GLU A 8 -13.81 -1.38 5.71
C GLU A 8 -13.19 -1.45 7.13
N ILE A 9 -13.80 -0.78 8.11
CA ILE A 9 -13.35 -0.79 9.51
C ILE A 9 -14.35 -1.57 10.38
N ASP A 10 -13.84 -2.59 11.06
CA ASP A 10 -14.53 -3.27 12.15
C ASP A 10 -14.14 -2.61 13.47
N PHE A 11 -15.04 -1.79 14.03
CA PHE A 11 -14.82 -1.08 15.29
C PHE A 11 -14.94 -1.99 16.52
N ASP A 12 -15.57 -3.16 16.40
CA ASP A 12 -15.72 -4.10 17.50
C ASP A 12 -14.48 -4.99 17.62
N GLN A 13 -13.96 -5.46 16.47
CA GLN A 13 -12.74 -6.26 16.41
C GLN A 13 -11.45 -5.43 16.34
N GLY A 14 -11.56 -4.11 16.11
CA GLY A 14 -10.41 -3.23 15.97
C GLY A 14 -9.56 -3.55 14.75
N THR A 15 -10.20 -3.88 13.61
CA THR A 15 -9.49 -4.25 12.39
C THR A 15 -9.91 -3.40 11.19
N VAL A 16 -9.02 -3.27 10.21
CA VAL A 16 -9.31 -2.65 8.91
C VAL A 16 -8.98 -3.60 7.78
N THR A 17 -9.95 -3.84 6.91
CA THR A 17 -9.78 -4.66 5.71
C THR A 17 -9.47 -3.76 4.53
N ILE A 18 -8.23 -3.83 4.02
CA ILE A 18 -7.82 -3.06 2.86
C ILE A 18 -7.86 -3.96 1.63
N GLU A 19 -8.75 -3.62 0.71
CA GLU A 19 -8.84 -4.28 -0.57
C GLU A 19 -7.99 -3.57 -1.63
N HIS A 20 -7.00 -4.29 -2.16
CA HIS A 20 -6.21 -3.83 -3.29
C HIS A 20 -6.54 -4.67 -4.53
N LEU A 21 -7.19 -4.04 -5.51
CA LEU A 21 -7.32 -4.63 -6.84
C LEU A 21 -5.98 -4.48 -7.56
N LYS A 22 -5.12 -5.50 -7.48
CA LYS A 22 -3.88 -5.55 -8.28
C LYS A 22 -4.14 -6.42 -9.51
N ALA A 23 -4.71 -5.82 -10.55
CA ALA A 23 -4.87 -6.48 -11.83
C ALA A 23 -3.48 -6.72 -12.46
N ARG A 24 -2.93 -7.92 -12.29
CA ARG A 24 -1.79 -8.37 -13.09
C ARG A 24 -2.34 -9.04 -14.34
N VAL A 25 -2.24 -8.35 -15.48
CA VAL A 25 -2.49 -8.97 -16.77
C VAL A 25 -1.31 -9.90 -17.07
N ASN A 26 -1.47 -11.19 -16.80
CA ASN A 26 -0.51 -12.20 -17.21
C ASN A 26 -0.84 -12.59 -18.64
N LEU A 27 0.01 -12.19 -19.58
CA LEU A 27 -0.07 -12.63 -20.97
C LEU A 27 0.85 -13.85 -21.12
N CYS A 28 0.29 -14.95 -21.59
CA CYS A 28 1.05 -16.16 -21.87
C CYS A 28 0.81 -16.59 -23.33
N CYS A 29 1.83 -17.17 -23.96
CA CYS A 29 1.67 -17.77 -25.28
C CYS A 29 0.78 -19.02 -25.19
N PRO A 30 -0.27 -19.16 -26.02
CA PRO A 30 -1.16 -20.32 -25.97
C PRO A 30 -0.48 -21.63 -26.38
N LYS A 31 0.65 -21.57 -27.12
CA LYS A 31 1.33 -22.75 -27.64
C LYS A 31 2.40 -23.32 -26.71
N CYS A 32 3.16 -22.45 -26.02
CA CYS A 32 4.30 -22.88 -25.19
C CYS A 32 4.25 -22.37 -23.74
N GLY A 33 3.25 -21.57 -23.36
CA GLY A 33 3.11 -21.05 -22.00
C GLY A 33 4.09 -19.93 -21.63
N ALA A 34 4.95 -19.48 -22.55
CA ALA A 34 5.91 -18.41 -22.31
C ALA A 34 5.20 -17.10 -21.90
N ARG A 35 5.71 -16.39 -20.89
CA ARG A 35 5.21 -15.07 -20.51
C ARG A 35 5.51 -14.04 -21.60
N LEU A 36 4.53 -13.22 -21.93
CA LEU A 36 4.58 -12.19 -22.97
C LEU A 36 4.34 -10.80 -22.37
N GLY A 37 4.91 -9.76 -22.98
CA GLY A 37 4.52 -8.38 -22.73
C GLY A 37 3.31 -7.96 -23.57
N LYS A 38 2.61 -6.89 -23.17
CA LYS A 38 1.40 -6.37 -23.85
C LYS A 38 1.58 -6.06 -25.35
N SER A 39 2.81 -5.88 -25.83
CA SER A 39 3.14 -5.44 -27.18
C SER A 39 3.66 -6.54 -28.12
N HIS A 40 3.78 -7.80 -27.68
CA HIS A 40 4.35 -8.87 -28.52
C HIS A 40 3.30 -9.44 -29.49
N LYS A 41 3.50 -9.21 -30.79
CA LYS A 41 2.70 -9.84 -31.86
C LYS A 41 3.07 -11.31 -32.10
N PHE A 42 4.29 -11.70 -31.74
CA PHE A 42 4.82 -13.06 -31.86
C PHE A 42 5.51 -13.48 -30.57
N CYS A 43 5.41 -14.77 -30.22
CA CYS A 43 6.12 -15.32 -29.07
C CYS A 43 7.63 -15.43 -29.38
N PRO A 44 8.53 -14.87 -28.55
CA PRO A 44 9.97 -14.93 -28.77
C PRO A 44 10.57 -16.34 -28.58
N ILE A 45 9.83 -17.27 -27.97
CA ILE A 45 10.30 -18.64 -27.69
C ILE A 45 9.88 -19.61 -28.79
N CYS A 46 8.65 -19.51 -29.30
CA CYS A 46 8.10 -20.50 -30.23
C CYS A 46 7.63 -19.92 -31.58
N GLY A 47 7.76 -18.60 -31.77
CA GLY A 47 7.39 -17.91 -33.02
C GLY A 47 5.89 -17.82 -33.31
N HIS A 48 5.03 -18.34 -32.43
CA HIS A 48 3.59 -18.36 -32.65
C HIS A 48 2.99 -16.93 -32.62
N SER A 49 2.11 -16.64 -33.58
CA SER A 49 1.38 -15.37 -33.67
C SER A 49 0.38 -15.25 -32.51
N VAL A 50 0.38 -14.10 -31.84
CA VAL A 50 -0.50 -13.80 -30.70
C VAL A 50 -1.40 -12.64 -31.11
N GLU A 51 -2.24 -12.87 -32.12
CA GLU A 51 -3.13 -11.84 -32.70
C GLU A 51 -4.19 -11.33 -31.73
N LYS A 52 -4.57 -12.16 -30.77
CA LYS A 52 -5.39 -11.79 -29.62
C LYS A 52 -4.66 -12.29 -28.39
N ALA A 53 -3.93 -11.39 -27.76
CA ALA A 53 -3.48 -11.55 -26.38
C ALA A 53 -4.65 -12.09 -25.55
N VAL A 54 -4.65 -13.40 -25.25
CA VAL A 54 -5.59 -14.00 -24.30
C VAL A 54 -5.15 -13.46 -22.95
N ALA A 55 -5.68 -12.29 -22.59
CA ALA A 55 -5.56 -11.72 -21.27
C ALA A 55 -6.31 -12.67 -20.33
N GLN A 56 -5.60 -13.66 -19.78
CA GLN A 56 -6.06 -14.23 -18.52
C GLN A 56 -5.88 -13.12 -17.48
N GLU A 57 -6.90 -12.30 -17.34
CA GLU A 57 -7.09 -11.41 -16.20
C GLU A 57 -7.33 -12.27 -14.97
N LYS A 58 -6.27 -12.91 -14.46
CA LYS A 58 -6.27 -13.43 -13.10
C LYS A 58 -6.11 -12.23 -12.17
N GLY A 59 -7.22 -11.51 -11.97
CA GLY A 59 -7.34 -10.51 -10.94
C GLY A 59 -7.21 -11.18 -9.59
N HIS A 60 -6.01 -11.23 -9.03
CA HIS A 60 -5.84 -11.58 -7.63
C HIS A 60 -6.26 -10.36 -6.81
N ARG A 61 -7.44 -10.43 -6.20
CA ARG A 61 -7.86 -9.46 -5.17
C ARG A 61 -7.00 -9.74 -3.94
N LEU A 62 -6.03 -8.88 -3.69
CA LEU A 62 -5.22 -8.98 -2.47
C LEU A 62 -5.99 -8.25 -1.39
N VAL A 63 -6.54 -9.03 -0.45
CA VAL A 63 -7.22 -8.53 0.75
C VAL A 63 -6.26 -8.74 1.90
N ARG A 64 -6.06 -7.69 2.71
CA ARG A 64 -5.34 -7.79 3.97
C ARG A 64 -6.20 -7.17 5.07
N THR A 65 -6.18 -7.79 6.23
CA THR A 65 -6.80 -7.25 7.44
C THR A 65 -5.69 -6.82 8.38
N LEU A 66 -5.74 -5.57 8.83
CA LEU A 66 -4.74 -4.99 9.74
C LEU A 66 -5.39 -4.74 11.10
N PRO A 67 -4.73 -5.13 12.21
CA PRO A 67 -5.15 -4.67 13.53
C PRO A 67 -4.88 -3.17 13.69
N ILE A 68 -5.77 -2.47 14.40
CA ILE A 68 -5.64 -1.07 14.76
C ILE A 68 -5.60 -0.99 16.28
N ASP A 69 -4.67 -0.20 16.83
CA ASP A 69 -4.59 0.02 18.27
C ASP A 69 -5.82 0.79 18.78
N GLY A 70 -6.15 0.59 20.06
CA GLY A 70 -7.37 1.14 20.65
C GLY A 70 -7.46 2.67 20.59
N ASP A 71 -6.34 3.38 20.61
CA ASP A 71 -6.35 4.84 20.60
C ASP A 71 -6.56 5.38 19.18
N THR A 72 -5.92 4.78 18.17
CA THR A 72 -6.21 5.06 16.76
C THR A 72 -7.65 4.73 16.41
N LEU A 73 -8.20 3.63 16.93
CA LEU A 73 -9.59 3.24 16.70
C LEU A 73 -10.58 4.27 17.27
N LYS A 74 -10.33 4.77 18.49
CA LYS A 74 -11.12 5.86 19.09
C LYS A 74 -11.04 7.13 18.26
N MET A 75 -9.85 7.52 17.80
CA MET A 75 -9.66 8.70 16.95
C MET A 75 -10.47 8.59 15.64
N LEU A 76 -10.47 7.42 15.00
CA LEU A 76 -11.25 7.16 13.80
C LEU A 76 -12.76 7.21 14.07
N ALA A 77 -13.22 6.57 15.15
CA ALA A 77 -14.63 6.56 15.53
C ALA A 77 -15.15 7.99 15.82
N ASP A 78 -14.36 8.79 16.54
CA ASP A 78 -14.65 10.18 16.83
C ASP A 78 -14.71 11.04 15.57
N PHE A 79 -13.79 10.81 14.62
CA PHE A 79 -13.81 11.49 13.33
C PHE A 79 -15.08 11.18 12.53
N VAL A 80 -15.39 9.89 12.34
CA VAL A 80 -16.57 9.44 11.58
C VAL A 80 -17.87 9.98 12.20
N ARG A 81 -17.96 9.99 13.54
CA ARG A 81 -19.11 10.53 14.27
C ARG A 81 -19.28 12.04 14.05
N ARG A 82 -18.20 12.82 14.15
CA ARG A 82 -18.25 14.30 14.03
C ARG A 82 -18.53 14.76 12.60
N ASP A 83 -17.86 14.14 11.63
CA ASP A 83 -17.97 14.48 10.21
C ASP A 83 -19.25 13.90 9.57
N LYS A 84 -19.96 13.00 10.29
CA LYS A 84 -21.12 12.23 9.78
C LYS A 84 -20.78 11.53 8.46
N THR A 85 -19.56 11.01 8.38
CA THR A 85 -19.00 10.48 7.14
C THR A 85 -19.81 9.29 6.64
N LYS A 86 -20.20 9.34 5.37
CA LYS A 86 -20.81 8.20 4.65
C LYS A 86 -19.86 7.78 3.52
N GLY A 87 -19.48 6.51 3.48
CA GLY A 87 -18.55 5.98 2.49
C GLY A 87 -17.09 6.29 2.82
N LEU A 88 -16.41 7.11 2.01
CA LEU A 88 -14.97 7.39 2.14
C LEU A 88 -14.64 8.20 3.40
N ILE A 89 -13.75 7.68 4.24
CA ILE A 89 -13.30 8.33 5.49
C ILE A 89 -12.55 9.63 5.17
N PHE A 90 -11.56 9.55 4.29
CA PHE A 90 -10.76 10.70 3.91
C PHE A 90 -11.04 11.08 2.46
N ARG A 91 -11.73 12.20 2.25
CA ARG A 91 -12.04 12.75 0.92
C ARG A 91 -10.92 13.66 0.42
N ILE A 92 -9.67 13.21 0.54
CA ILE A 92 -8.48 13.98 0.15
C ILE A 92 -7.67 13.22 -0.90
N ASN A 93 -7.00 13.97 -1.78
CA ASN A 93 -6.07 13.40 -2.74
C ASN A 93 -4.65 13.27 -2.14
N ARG A 94 -3.76 12.56 -2.85
CA ARG A 94 -2.36 12.35 -2.45
C ARG A 94 -1.58 13.63 -2.20
N HIS A 95 -1.84 14.68 -2.98
CA HIS A 95 -1.12 15.95 -2.87
C HIS A 95 -1.55 16.68 -1.60
N ARG A 96 -2.86 16.67 -1.30
CA ARG A 96 -3.40 17.24 -0.09
C ARG A 96 -2.92 16.50 1.15
N ALA A 97 -2.86 15.18 1.12
CA ALA A 97 -2.28 14.39 2.21
C ALA A 97 -0.80 14.76 2.47
N TRP A 98 -0.02 14.98 1.40
CA TRP A 98 1.37 15.41 1.54
C TRP A 98 1.49 16.80 2.18
N GLN A 99 0.66 17.77 1.73
CA GLN A 99 0.61 19.10 2.34
C GLN A 99 0.27 19.04 3.83
N ILE A 100 -0.79 18.30 4.20
CA ILE A 100 -1.22 18.15 5.60
C ILE A 100 -0.08 17.60 6.47
N VAL A 101 0.58 16.52 6.03
CA VAL A 101 1.65 15.90 6.81
C VAL A 101 2.87 16.81 6.96
N ARG A 102 3.26 17.51 5.88
CA ARG A 102 4.34 18.49 5.95
C ARG A 102 4.00 19.62 6.94
N ASP A 103 2.82 20.22 6.80
CA ASP A 103 2.42 21.35 7.66
C ASP A 103 2.29 20.91 9.13
N CYS A 104 1.85 19.67 9.39
CA CYS A 104 1.87 19.08 10.73
C CYS A 104 3.29 18.92 11.28
N ALA A 105 4.25 18.48 10.46
CA ALA A 105 5.63 18.34 10.86
C ALA A 105 6.28 19.69 11.18
N ASP A 106 6.02 20.70 10.35
CA ASP A 106 6.49 22.07 10.56
C ASP A 106 5.95 22.64 11.88
N ARG A 107 4.64 22.46 12.14
CA ARG A 107 3.99 22.88 13.40
C ARG A 107 4.49 22.11 14.62
N ALA A 108 4.91 20.87 14.45
CA ALA A 108 5.53 20.07 15.50
C ALA A 108 7.02 20.40 15.70
N GLY A 109 7.59 21.32 14.91
CA GLY A 109 9.00 21.69 15.00
C GLY A 109 9.95 20.61 14.51
N LEU A 110 9.48 19.67 13.69
CA LEU A 110 10.33 18.61 13.15
C LEU A 110 11.27 19.19 12.09
N PRO A 111 12.59 18.92 12.17
CA PRO A 111 13.53 19.42 11.19
C PRO A 111 13.33 18.75 9.83
N PRO A 112 13.77 19.39 8.73
CA PRO A 112 13.84 18.75 7.44
C PRO A 112 14.72 17.50 7.47
N LEU A 113 14.32 16.47 6.74
CA LEU A 113 15.06 15.22 6.61
C LEU A 113 16.16 15.39 5.54
N VAL A 114 17.41 15.16 5.90
CA VAL A 114 18.52 15.21 4.94
C VAL A 114 18.91 13.79 4.54
N ASN A 115 18.95 13.52 3.24
CA ASN A 115 19.50 12.27 2.75
C ASN A 115 21.04 12.31 2.85
N PRO A 116 21.68 11.41 3.60
CA PRO A 116 23.13 11.46 3.84
C PRO A 116 23.99 11.17 2.60
N GLU A 117 23.46 10.44 1.62
CA GLU A 117 24.19 10.06 0.40
C GLU A 117 24.13 11.15 -0.68
N THR A 118 23.04 11.90 -0.72
CA THR A 118 22.77 12.89 -1.80
C THR A 118 22.71 14.32 -1.32
N SER A 119 22.80 14.55 0.00
CA SER A 119 22.60 15.85 0.67
C SER A 119 21.26 16.53 0.34
N ARG A 120 20.30 15.81 -0.26
CA ARG A 120 18.99 16.34 -0.62
C ARG A 120 18.13 16.48 0.61
N VAL A 121 17.53 17.67 0.75
CA VAL A 121 16.57 17.97 1.81
C VAL A 121 15.18 17.50 1.37
N HIS A 122 14.52 16.76 2.26
CA HIS A 122 13.18 16.24 2.11
C HIS A 122 12.33 16.65 3.32
N ASN A 123 11.06 16.94 3.10
CA ASN A 123 10.13 17.13 4.20
C ASN A 123 9.57 15.79 4.69
N VAL A 124 9.03 15.79 5.89
CA VAL A 124 8.19 14.69 6.38
C VAL A 124 7.01 14.50 5.40
N SER A 125 6.71 13.25 5.09
CA SER A 125 5.69 12.89 4.10
C SER A 125 4.95 11.61 4.52
N PRO A 126 3.78 11.31 3.94
CA PRO A 126 3.04 10.09 4.25
C PRO A 126 3.89 8.81 4.08
N HIS A 127 4.76 8.77 3.07
CA HIS A 127 5.67 7.63 2.88
C HIS A 127 6.69 7.52 4.03
N ARG A 128 7.22 8.65 4.52
CA ARG A 128 8.18 8.65 5.62
C ARG A 128 7.57 8.19 6.94
N LEU A 129 6.29 8.47 7.17
CA LEU A 129 5.55 7.93 8.33
C LEU A 129 5.46 6.40 8.26
N ARG A 130 5.23 5.84 7.06
CA ARG A 130 5.22 4.40 6.85
C ARG A 130 6.60 3.77 7.04
N ASP A 131 7.66 4.42 6.56
CA ASP A 131 9.05 3.96 6.79
C ASP A 131 9.38 3.95 8.28
N ALA A 132 9.02 5.03 9.00
CA ALA A 132 9.24 5.14 10.44
C ALA A 132 8.48 4.06 11.22
N PHE A 133 7.24 3.76 10.82
CA PHE A 133 6.47 2.66 11.40
C PHE A 133 7.18 1.32 11.21
N ALA A 134 7.67 1.02 10.00
CA ALA A 134 8.38 -0.22 9.72
C ALA A 134 9.66 -0.34 10.56
N VAL A 135 10.48 0.71 10.59
CA VAL A 135 11.70 0.75 11.41
C VAL A 135 11.39 0.57 12.89
N HIS A 136 10.32 1.20 13.39
CA HIS A 136 9.92 1.04 14.79
C HIS A 136 9.46 -0.39 15.10
N ALA A 137 8.67 -1.00 14.22
CA ALA A 137 8.23 -2.39 14.38
C ALA A 137 9.41 -3.37 14.44
N VAL A 138 10.39 -3.23 13.53
CA VAL A 138 11.62 -4.06 13.54
C VAL A 138 12.42 -3.86 14.83
N LYS A 139 12.50 -2.63 15.34
CA LYS A 139 13.18 -2.36 16.62
C LYS A 139 12.50 -3.01 17.82
N LEU A 140 11.19 -3.26 17.75
CA LEU A 140 10.44 -3.93 18.81
C LEU A 140 10.57 -5.45 18.71
N ASP A 141 10.55 -5.99 17.50
CA ASP A 141 10.67 -7.42 17.21
C ASP A 141 11.30 -7.64 15.83
N ASP A 142 12.55 -8.09 15.82
CA ASP A 142 13.32 -8.45 14.62
C ASP A 142 13.33 -9.97 14.37
N SER A 143 12.49 -10.74 15.06
CA SER A 143 12.33 -12.16 14.82
C SER A 143 11.78 -12.44 13.41
N GLY A 144 12.05 -13.64 12.89
CA GLY A 144 11.54 -14.03 11.57
C GLY A 144 10.01 -13.96 11.46
N ASP A 145 9.30 -14.25 12.55
CA ASP A 145 7.84 -14.14 12.61
C ASP A 145 7.37 -12.67 12.65
N GLY A 146 8.05 -11.81 13.42
CA GLY A 146 7.79 -10.38 13.47
C GLY A 146 7.96 -9.71 12.09
N LEU A 147 9.05 -10.06 11.38
CA LEU A 147 9.31 -9.57 10.02
C LEU A 147 8.27 -10.04 9.00
N ARG A 148 7.83 -11.31 9.09
CA ARG A 148 6.76 -11.85 8.24
C ARG A 148 5.45 -11.10 8.44
N LEU A 149 5.07 -10.86 9.69
CA LEU A 149 3.85 -10.13 10.05
C LEU A 149 3.89 -8.67 9.58
N LEU A 150 5.04 -8.01 9.74
CA LEU A 150 5.25 -6.66 9.21
C LEU A 150 5.13 -6.62 7.68
N GLN A 151 5.66 -7.63 6.98
CA GLN A 151 5.55 -7.73 5.52
C GLN A 151 4.08 -7.87 5.07
N GLU A 152 3.30 -8.70 5.77
CA GLU A 152 1.86 -8.85 5.54
C GLU A 152 1.12 -7.52 5.77
N HIS A 153 1.44 -6.83 6.86
CA HIS A 153 0.85 -5.54 7.19
C HIS A 153 1.15 -4.47 6.14
N LEU A 154 2.40 -4.37 5.71
CA LEU A 154 2.84 -3.42 4.68
C LEU A 154 2.39 -3.85 3.28
N GLY A 155 2.07 -5.13 3.05
CA GLY A 155 1.61 -5.64 1.76
C GLY A 155 2.73 -5.69 0.73
N HIS A 156 3.96 -5.96 1.18
CA HIS A 156 5.13 -6.12 0.32
C HIS A 156 5.13 -7.54 -0.26
N ALA A 157 5.21 -7.65 -1.58
CA ALA A 157 5.22 -8.95 -2.26
C ALA A 157 6.58 -9.68 -2.14
N ASN A 158 7.62 -9.02 -1.63
CA ASN A 158 8.95 -9.59 -1.51
C ASN A 158 9.67 -9.08 -0.25
N PHE A 159 10.47 -9.94 0.37
CA PHE A 159 11.20 -9.69 1.61
C PHE A 159 12.21 -8.54 1.46
N ASN A 160 12.87 -8.43 0.30
CA ASN A 160 13.94 -7.46 0.01
C ASN A 160 13.49 -5.98 -0.08
N THR A 161 12.21 -5.67 0.07
CA THR A 161 11.68 -4.29 0.02
C THR A 161 11.18 -3.78 1.38
N THR A 162 11.41 -4.54 2.44
CA THR A 162 11.08 -4.18 3.83
C THR A 162 12.35 -3.76 4.54
#